data_AF-A0A954D788-F1
#
_entry.id   AF-A0A954D788-F1
#
_cell.length_a   1.000
_cell.length_b   1.000
_cell.length_c   1.000
_cell.angle_alpha   90.00
_cell.angle_beta   90.00
_cell.angle_gamma   90.00
#
_symmetry.space_group_name_H-M   'P 1'
#
loop_
_entity.id
_entity.type
_entity.pdbx_description
1 polymer ?
#
loop_
_entity_poly.entity_id
_entity_poly.type
_entity_poly.pdbx_seq_one_letter_code
_entity_poly.pdbx_strand_id
1 'polypeptide(L)'
;MSDSARPSALDPAENPLFGPTHLVPRFEAVRPEHVVPGVTALLEELQDALTALEGRLDQPTWETVLDPLERIQDRFRFAWSLVAHLMAVRNEPALRAAHDEVQPKMVEFGLRISQSEPLYDAVVALHRSPEFHQLSRAQQRIIENYQRSARHSGIGLKGEKKERFNQLLKELAELKTRFSNNVLDATKAYHLDLTSEDEVAGLPASSRRLAAQTYGQGATAENGPWRITLDGPSLGPFLEHCPHRDLRKEILRASNHRGSEGDTDNREIISKILRMRREMAEILGFSTYAELSVDAKMAENVAAVDQLTADLRERALERSHRDLEELRELARAEGASEAEDLRQWDLAFWANRLREKKFDYTDEQLRPYFPLDRVLAGLFDMAQRLFDVKVVPGPNDVPKWHPDVQYFEVQDLDGTARAAFYLDPFSRPAEKRGGAWMGECLARSNLFRHEGQPLRLPVAYLVCNQTPPVGDTPSLMSFSEVLTLFHEFGHGLQHMLTDVDYGFASGIR
;
A
#
# COMPACT_ATOMS: atom_id res chain seq x y z
N MET A 1 17.98 15.96 41.15
CA MET A 1 16.96 14.89 41.22
C MET A 1 15.64 15.50 40.79
N SER A 2 15.39 15.59 39.48
CA SER A 2 14.06 15.93 38.96
C SER A 2 13.42 14.63 38.52
N ASP A 3 12.37 14.26 39.24
CA ASP A 3 11.56 13.08 39.03
C ASP A 3 10.87 13.18 37.67
N SER A 4 11.35 12.42 36.69
CA SER A 4 10.66 12.27 35.40
C SER A 4 9.45 11.39 35.66
N ALA A 5 8.29 12.02 35.85
CA ALA A 5 7.02 11.33 35.93
C ALA A 5 6.88 10.38 34.73
N ARG A 6 6.81 9.07 35.00
CA ARG A 6 6.41 8.09 34.00
C ARG A 6 5.01 8.48 33.53
N PRO A 7 4.71 8.50 32.22
CA PRO A 7 3.36 8.72 31.76
C PRO A 7 2.45 7.68 32.41
N SER A 8 1.39 8.17 33.06
CA SER A 8 0.29 7.34 33.57
C SER A 8 -0.15 6.39 32.48
N ALA A 9 -0.18 5.08 32.76
CA ALA A 9 -0.74 4.11 31.83
C ALA A 9 -2.19 4.50 31.55
N LEU A 10 -2.47 4.90 30.31
CA LEU A 10 -3.83 5.13 29.84
C LEU A 10 -4.65 3.87 30.08
N ASP A 11 -5.88 4.02 30.56
CA ASP A 11 -6.84 2.91 30.62
C ASP A 11 -6.93 2.27 29.22
N PRO A 12 -6.75 0.95 29.07
CA PRO A 12 -6.93 0.26 27.78
C PRO A 12 -8.26 0.60 27.10
N ALA A 13 -9.32 0.90 27.87
CA ALA A 13 -10.62 1.32 27.33
C ALA A 13 -10.62 2.74 26.71
N GLU A 14 -9.66 3.58 27.07
CA GLU A 14 -9.51 4.95 26.55
C GLU A 14 -8.49 5.04 25.40
N ASN A 15 -7.69 3.98 25.16
CA ASN A 15 -6.69 3.99 24.11
C ASN A 15 -7.36 3.85 22.72
N PRO A 16 -7.06 4.75 21.75
CA PRO A 16 -7.73 4.78 20.45
C PRO A 16 -7.48 3.56 19.57
N LEU A 17 -6.51 2.69 19.91
CA LEU A 17 -6.31 1.40 19.28
C LEU A 17 -7.38 0.37 19.69
N PHE A 18 -8.10 0.60 20.80
CA PHE A 18 -9.22 -0.19 21.29
C PHE A 18 -10.56 0.49 20.98
N GLY A 19 -10.79 0.80 19.71
CA GLY A 19 -12.10 1.23 19.25
C GLY A 19 -13.04 0.02 19.03
N PRO A 20 -14.37 0.20 19.16
CA PRO A 20 -15.31 -0.80 18.66
C PRO A 20 -15.07 -1.02 17.16
N THR A 21 -14.85 -2.27 16.73
CA THR A 21 -14.50 -2.59 15.34
C THR A 21 -15.64 -2.38 14.34
N HIS A 22 -16.80 -1.90 14.79
CA HIS A 22 -17.94 -1.48 13.97
C HIS A 22 -17.94 0.02 13.68
N LEU A 23 -17.05 0.80 14.29
CA LEU A 23 -16.89 2.24 14.04
C LEU A 23 -15.63 2.48 13.19
N VAL A 24 -15.66 3.56 12.41
CA VAL A 24 -14.49 4.05 11.71
C VAL A 24 -13.33 4.32 12.69
N PRO A 25 -12.06 4.03 12.33
CA PRO A 25 -10.93 4.26 13.22
C PRO A 25 -10.81 5.74 13.62
N ARG A 26 -10.49 6.00 14.89
CA ARG A 26 -10.29 7.35 15.43
C ARG A 26 -8.88 7.89 15.11
N PHE A 27 -8.55 8.03 13.83
CA PHE A 27 -7.22 8.39 13.35
C PHE A 27 -6.60 9.62 14.03
N GLU A 28 -7.39 10.68 14.25
CA GLU A 28 -6.95 11.94 14.87
C GLU A 28 -6.44 11.77 16.31
N ALA A 29 -6.98 10.77 17.01
CA ALA A 29 -6.64 10.48 18.40
C ALA A 29 -5.40 9.57 18.51
N VAL A 30 -5.02 8.85 17.45
CA VAL A 30 -3.86 7.96 17.49
C VAL A 30 -2.58 8.80 17.50
N ARG A 31 -1.75 8.58 18.52
CA ARG A 31 -0.45 9.22 18.70
C ARG A 31 0.61 8.14 18.96
N PRO A 32 1.90 8.39 18.68
CA PRO A 32 2.97 7.42 18.93
C PRO A 32 2.96 6.83 20.34
N GLU A 33 2.70 7.65 21.36
CA GLU A 33 2.62 7.24 22.77
C GLU A 33 1.50 6.23 23.08
N HIS A 34 0.50 6.10 22.21
CA HIS A 34 -0.57 5.13 22.36
C HIS A 34 -0.21 3.73 21.83
N VAL A 35 0.80 3.64 20.95
CA VAL A 35 1.11 2.41 20.21
C VAL A 35 1.63 1.31 21.14
N VAL A 36 2.69 1.60 21.90
CA VAL A 36 3.32 0.62 22.80
C VAL A 36 2.36 0.08 23.87
N PRO A 37 1.72 0.94 24.70
CA PRO A 37 0.79 0.46 25.71
C PRO A 37 -0.43 -0.22 25.08
N GLY A 38 -0.91 0.32 23.95
CA GLY A 38 -2.12 -0.18 23.32
C GLY A 38 -1.95 -1.56 22.72
N VAL A 39 -0.87 -1.75 21.95
CA VAL A 39 -0.54 -3.05 21.38
C VAL A 39 -0.22 -4.07 22.48
N THR A 40 0.48 -3.68 23.55
CA THR A 40 0.83 -4.60 24.63
C THR A 40 -0.42 -5.14 25.33
N ALA A 41 -1.34 -4.27 25.75
CA ALA A 41 -2.59 -4.69 26.38
C ALA A 41 -3.48 -5.52 25.43
N LEU A 42 -3.49 -5.20 24.13
CA LEU A 42 -4.27 -5.94 23.14
C LEU A 42 -3.73 -7.36 22.99
N LEU A 43 -2.41 -7.52 22.94
CA LEU A 43 -1.79 -8.82 22.81
C LEU A 43 -2.02 -9.70 24.04
N GLU A 44 -2.06 -9.14 25.24
CA GLU A 44 -2.43 -9.87 26.46
C GLU A 44 -3.87 -10.42 26.36
N GLU A 45 -4.82 -9.55 26.03
CA GLU A 45 -6.23 -9.95 25.88
C GLU A 45 -6.42 -11.01 24.78
N LEU A 46 -5.76 -10.84 23.63
CA LEU A 46 -5.89 -11.78 22.52
C LEU A 46 -5.20 -13.13 22.81
N GLN A 47 -4.14 -13.14 23.64
CA GLN A 47 -3.53 -14.39 24.12
C GLN A 47 -4.48 -15.18 25.02
N ASP A 48 -5.18 -14.51 25.94
CA ASP A 48 -6.19 -15.13 26.79
C ASP A 48 -7.35 -15.67 25.96
N ALA A 49 -7.84 -14.87 25.00
CA ALA A 49 -8.92 -15.27 24.09
C ALA A 49 -8.53 -16.49 23.24
N LEU A 50 -7.29 -16.52 22.72
CA LEU A 50 -6.78 -17.65 21.95
C LEU A 50 -6.67 -18.91 22.82
N THR A 51 -6.12 -18.80 24.03
CA THR A 51 -6.00 -19.92 24.96
C THR A 51 -7.39 -20.48 25.34
N ALA A 52 -8.36 -19.60 25.60
CA ALA A 52 -9.73 -19.99 25.90
C ALA A 52 -10.45 -20.63 24.70
N LEU A 53 -10.12 -20.23 23.47
CA LEU A 53 -10.61 -20.89 22.26
C LEU A 53 -10.02 -22.31 22.15
N GLU A 54 -8.70 -22.45 22.27
CA GLU A 54 -8.02 -23.74 22.16
C GLU A 54 -8.52 -24.78 23.17
N GLY A 55 -8.90 -24.34 24.37
CA GLY A 55 -9.48 -25.20 25.41
C GLY A 55 -10.92 -25.66 25.16
N ARG A 56 -11.56 -25.28 24.04
CA ARG A 56 -12.98 -25.57 23.75
C ARG A 56 -13.20 -26.20 22.37
N LEU A 57 -12.20 -26.90 21.83
CA LEU A 57 -12.21 -27.46 20.47
C LEU A 57 -12.58 -28.95 20.38
N ASP A 58 -13.15 -29.55 21.43
CA ASP A 58 -13.46 -30.99 21.48
C ASP A 58 -14.51 -31.43 20.44
N GLN A 59 -15.41 -30.53 20.04
CA GLN A 59 -16.42 -30.74 18.99
C GLN A 59 -16.39 -29.58 18.00
N PRO A 60 -15.51 -29.65 16.97
CA PRO A 60 -15.30 -28.55 16.05
C PRO A 60 -16.45 -28.43 15.05
N THR A 61 -17.15 -27.30 15.09
CA THR A 61 -18.11 -26.81 14.08
C THR A 61 -17.59 -25.49 13.52
N TRP A 62 -18.24 -24.95 12.49
CA TRP A 62 -17.95 -23.60 12.02
C TRP A 62 -17.97 -22.57 13.17
N GLU A 63 -19.05 -22.56 13.95
CA GLU A 63 -19.31 -21.57 15.00
C GLU A 63 -18.38 -21.73 16.21
N THR A 64 -17.94 -22.95 16.52
CA THR A 64 -17.04 -23.18 17.67
C THR A 64 -15.57 -22.90 17.35
N VAL A 65 -15.20 -22.91 16.06
CA VAL A 65 -13.81 -22.75 15.62
C VAL A 65 -13.58 -21.42 14.88
N LEU A 66 -14.29 -21.18 13.78
CA LEU A 66 -13.99 -20.08 12.86
C LEU A 66 -14.54 -18.74 13.37
N ASP A 67 -15.74 -18.71 13.92
CA ASP A 67 -16.32 -17.48 14.48
C ASP A 67 -15.43 -16.87 15.59
N PRO A 68 -15.07 -17.58 16.68
CA PRO A 68 -14.20 -17.01 17.70
C PRO A 68 -12.79 -16.68 17.17
N LEU A 69 -12.27 -17.47 16.21
CA LEU A 69 -11.02 -17.14 15.55
C LEU A 69 -11.09 -15.84 14.74
N GLU A 70 -12.21 -15.58 14.06
CA GLU A 70 -12.43 -14.33 13.32
C GLU A 70 -12.47 -13.14 14.28
N ARG A 71 -13.11 -13.27 15.45
CA ARG A 71 -13.10 -12.20 16.47
C ARG A 71 -11.69 -11.86 16.94
N ILE A 72 -10.85 -12.86 17.16
CA ILE A 72 -9.45 -12.68 17.58
C ILE A 72 -8.65 -12.02 16.45
N GLN A 73 -8.71 -12.59 15.24
CA GLN A 73 -7.92 -12.11 14.12
C GLN A 73 -8.36 -10.74 13.61
N ASP A 74 -9.65 -10.42 13.62
CA ASP A 74 -10.15 -9.12 13.21
C ASP A 74 -9.61 -8.01 14.11
N ARG A 75 -9.65 -8.20 15.43
CA ARG A 75 -9.09 -7.23 16.39
C ARG A 75 -7.58 -7.09 16.26
N PHE A 76 -6.87 -8.21 16.12
CA PHE A 76 -5.43 -8.22 15.86
C PHE A 76 -5.09 -7.40 14.60
N ARG A 77 -5.79 -7.68 13.49
CA ARG A 77 -5.58 -7.02 12.20
C ARG A 77 -5.96 -5.55 12.24
N PHE A 78 -7.07 -5.19 12.88
CA PHE A 78 -7.56 -3.82 12.98
C PHE A 78 -6.55 -2.89 13.65
N ALA A 79 -6.05 -3.27 14.83
CA ALA A 79 -5.09 -2.44 15.55
C ALA A 79 -3.76 -2.32 14.78
N TRP A 80 -3.30 -3.42 14.17
CA TRP A 80 -2.06 -3.39 13.41
C TRP A 80 -2.18 -2.64 12.09
N SER A 81 -3.31 -2.77 11.38
CA SER A 81 -3.54 -2.06 10.12
C SER A 81 -3.59 -0.56 10.34
N LEU A 82 -4.14 -0.09 11.46
CA LEU A 82 -4.15 1.31 11.85
C LEU A 82 -2.73 1.88 12.03
N VAL A 83 -1.88 1.19 12.78
CA VAL A 83 -0.47 1.60 12.98
C VAL A 83 0.31 1.53 11.66
N ALA A 84 0.16 0.45 10.90
CA ALA A 84 0.83 0.27 9.61
C ALA A 84 0.38 1.29 8.56
N HIS A 85 -0.90 1.67 8.57
CA HIS A 85 -1.44 2.71 7.70
C HIS A 85 -0.81 4.07 8.03
N LEU A 86 -0.80 4.47 9.31
CA LEU A 86 -0.15 5.71 9.76
C LEU A 86 1.35 5.72 9.43
N MET A 87 2.04 4.59 9.58
CA MET A 87 3.44 4.44 9.14
C MET A 87 3.64 4.69 7.64
N ALA A 88 2.61 4.49 6.81
CA ALA A 88 2.66 4.69 5.37
C ALA A 88 2.25 6.11 4.92
N VAL A 89 1.40 6.82 5.67
CA VAL A 89 0.82 8.12 5.25
C VAL A 89 1.19 9.30 6.14
N ARG A 90 1.72 9.03 7.34
CA ARG A 90 2.09 10.01 8.38
C ARG A 90 3.30 9.50 9.18
N ASN A 91 4.34 9.11 8.45
CA ASN A 91 5.55 8.54 8.98
C ASN A 91 6.38 9.60 9.73
N GLU A 92 6.70 9.34 11.00
CA GLU A 92 7.52 10.21 11.84
C GLU A 92 8.46 9.40 12.76
N PRO A 93 9.57 9.98 13.24
CA PRO A 93 10.54 9.26 14.07
C PRO A 93 9.94 8.62 15.33
N ALA A 94 9.03 9.32 16.01
CA ALA A 94 8.37 8.80 17.21
C ALA A 94 7.48 7.59 16.90
N LEU A 95 6.74 7.64 15.79
CA LEU A 95 5.90 6.51 15.35
C LEU A 95 6.75 5.32 14.91
N ARG A 96 7.89 5.54 14.23
CA ARG A 96 8.85 4.48 13.88
C ARG A 96 9.37 3.77 15.12
N ALA A 97 9.84 4.53 16.12
CA ALA A 97 10.35 3.97 17.36
C ALA A 97 9.30 3.12 18.08
N ALA A 98 8.07 3.62 18.18
CA ALA A 98 6.99 2.89 18.81
C ALA A 98 6.58 1.63 18.02
N HIS A 99 6.54 1.72 16.69
CA HIS A 99 6.30 0.57 15.81
C HIS A 99 7.40 -0.50 15.97
N ASP A 100 8.67 -0.10 15.95
CA ASP A 100 9.81 -1.02 16.03
C ASP A 100 9.87 -1.74 17.38
N GLU A 101 9.44 -1.08 18.46
CA GLU A 101 9.36 -1.70 19.80
C GLU A 101 8.32 -2.83 19.86
N VAL A 102 7.17 -2.67 19.21
CA VAL A 102 6.07 -3.66 19.28
C VAL A 102 6.03 -4.64 18.13
N GLN A 103 6.68 -4.36 16.99
CA GLN A 103 6.67 -5.22 15.82
C GLN A 103 7.08 -6.68 16.15
N PRO A 104 8.15 -6.95 16.93
CA PRO A 104 8.51 -8.32 17.28
C PRO A 104 7.39 -9.07 18.03
N LYS A 105 6.69 -8.38 18.95
CA LYS A 105 5.56 -8.95 19.70
C LYS A 105 4.37 -9.27 18.80
N MET A 106 4.09 -8.40 17.83
CA MET A 106 3.03 -8.62 16.83
C MET A 106 3.34 -9.82 15.93
N VAL A 107 4.58 -9.95 15.47
CA VAL A 107 5.01 -11.11 14.68
C VAL A 107 4.90 -12.40 15.49
N GLU A 108 5.32 -12.37 16.76
CA GLU A 108 5.24 -13.52 17.66
C GLU A 108 3.81 -13.98 17.90
N PHE A 109 2.87 -13.05 18.15
CA PHE A 109 1.47 -13.41 18.32
C PHE A 109 0.83 -13.93 17.01
N GLY A 110 1.17 -13.32 15.86
CA GLY A 110 0.76 -13.83 14.55
C GLY A 110 1.25 -15.27 14.29
N LEU A 111 2.49 -15.57 14.69
CA LEU A 111 3.05 -16.92 14.67
C LEU A 111 2.29 -17.87 15.61
N ARG A 112 1.96 -17.42 16.82
CA ARG A 112 1.22 -18.20 17.81
C ARG A 112 -0.17 -18.62 17.33
N ILE A 113 -0.88 -17.74 16.60
CA ILE A 113 -2.16 -18.05 15.97
C ILE A 113 -1.97 -19.04 14.81
N SER A 114 -1.07 -18.72 13.88
CA SER A 114 -0.88 -19.50 12.65
C SER A 114 -0.25 -20.87 12.86
N GLN A 115 0.45 -21.06 13.99
CA GLN A 115 1.08 -22.32 14.41
C GLN A 115 0.37 -22.99 15.60
N SER A 116 -0.90 -22.63 15.87
CA SER A 116 -1.71 -23.31 16.89
C SER A 116 -2.09 -24.72 16.40
N GLU A 117 -1.50 -25.74 17.04
CA GLU A 117 -1.81 -27.14 16.76
C GLU A 117 -3.29 -27.47 17.08
N PRO A 118 -3.86 -27.07 18.23
CA PRO A 118 -5.28 -27.34 18.51
C PRO A 118 -6.23 -26.75 17.45
N LEU A 119 -5.98 -25.51 17.00
CA LEU A 119 -6.79 -24.89 15.95
C LEU A 119 -6.62 -25.59 14.60
N TYR A 120 -5.38 -25.95 14.23
CA TYR A 120 -5.12 -26.66 12.99
C TYR A 120 -5.83 -28.02 12.96
N ASP A 121 -5.73 -28.79 14.05
CA ASP A 121 -6.38 -30.09 14.17
C ASP A 121 -7.90 -29.96 14.15
N ALA A 122 -8.46 -28.94 14.81
CA ALA A 122 -9.90 -28.63 14.77
C ALA A 122 -10.39 -28.30 13.36
N VAL A 123 -9.65 -27.47 12.60
CA VAL A 123 -10.01 -27.14 11.21
C VAL A 123 -9.87 -28.36 10.29
N VAL A 124 -8.86 -29.22 10.49
CA VAL A 124 -8.71 -30.48 9.74
C VAL A 124 -9.86 -31.45 10.07
N ALA A 125 -10.27 -31.54 11.34
CA ALA A 125 -11.40 -32.35 11.75
C ALA A 125 -12.70 -31.84 11.14
N LEU A 126 -12.94 -30.52 11.17
CA LEU A 126 -14.09 -29.89 10.52
C LEU A 126 -14.10 -30.15 9.01
N HIS A 127 -12.97 -30.03 8.32
CA HIS A 127 -12.84 -30.34 6.90
C HIS A 127 -13.24 -31.79 6.55
N ARG A 128 -13.00 -32.73 7.46
CA ARG A 128 -13.33 -34.15 7.28
C ARG A 128 -14.74 -34.51 7.76
N SER A 129 -15.47 -33.58 8.38
CA SER A 129 -16.77 -33.86 8.96
C SER A 129 -17.89 -33.81 7.92
N PRO A 130 -19.06 -34.42 8.18
CA PRO A 130 -20.24 -34.27 7.33
C PRO A 130 -20.74 -32.83 7.20
N GLU A 131 -20.44 -31.96 8.19
CA GLU A 131 -20.82 -30.55 8.20
C GLU A 131 -20.15 -29.79 7.04
N PHE A 132 -18.89 -30.09 6.70
CA PHE A 132 -18.15 -29.42 5.63
C PHE A 132 -18.92 -29.41 4.29
N HIS A 133 -19.59 -30.51 3.96
CA HIS A 133 -20.39 -30.63 2.74
C HIS A 133 -21.69 -29.83 2.77
N GLN A 134 -22.13 -29.38 3.94
CA GLN A 134 -23.30 -28.52 4.14
C GLN A 134 -22.92 -27.03 4.20
N LEU A 135 -21.64 -26.72 4.43
CA LEU A 135 -21.13 -25.35 4.42
C LEU A 135 -21.21 -24.72 3.02
N SER A 136 -21.34 -23.40 2.99
CA SER A 136 -21.27 -22.64 1.74
C SER A 136 -19.89 -22.76 1.08
N ARG A 137 -19.83 -22.50 -0.23
CA ARG A 137 -18.55 -22.50 -0.98
C ARG A 137 -17.51 -21.53 -0.38
N ALA A 138 -17.96 -20.38 0.15
CA ALA A 138 -17.07 -19.42 0.80
C ALA A 138 -16.44 -20.01 2.07
N GLN A 139 -17.24 -20.64 2.93
CA GLN A 139 -16.78 -21.31 4.14
C GLN A 139 -15.82 -22.47 3.84
N GLN A 140 -16.12 -23.29 2.83
CA GLN A 140 -15.24 -24.36 2.38
C GLN A 140 -13.87 -23.82 1.95
N ARG A 141 -13.86 -22.76 1.13
CA ARG A 141 -12.63 -22.08 0.70
C ARG A 141 -11.84 -21.50 1.89
N ILE A 142 -12.51 -20.96 2.91
CA ILE A 142 -11.86 -20.46 4.13
C ILE A 142 -11.11 -21.59 4.85
N ILE A 143 -11.74 -22.76 5.00
CA ILE A 143 -11.16 -23.94 5.65
C ILE A 143 -9.95 -24.46 4.86
N GLU A 144 -10.04 -24.52 3.53
CA GLU A 144 -8.94 -24.92 2.65
C GLU A 144 -7.77 -23.93 2.70
N ASN A 145 -8.08 -22.63 2.63
CA ASN A 145 -7.09 -21.54 2.71
C ASN A 145 -6.39 -21.52 4.07
N TYR A 146 -7.11 -21.78 5.16
CA TYR A 146 -6.54 -21.87 6.50
C TYR A 146 -5.50 -22.99 6.57
N GLN A 147 -5.85 -24.20 6.10
CA GLN A 147 -4.92 -25.34 6.11
C GLN A 147 -3.67 -25.07 5.28
N ARG A 148 -3.80 -24.47 4.09
CA ARG A 148 -2.64 -24.07 3.27
C ARG A 148 -1.77 -23.03 3.98
N SER A 149 -2.40 -22.00 4.54
CA SER A 149 -1.69 -20.93 5.26
C SER A 149 -0.97 -21.44 6.50
N ALA A 150 -1.55 -22.38 7.24
CA ALA A 150 -0.90 -23.01 8.39
C ALA A 150 0.34 -23.81 7.96
N ARG A 151 0.28 -24.55 6.85
CA ARG A 151 1.46 -25.23 6.26
C ARG A 151 2.55 -24.24 5.88
N HIS A 152 2.20 -23.15 5.20
CA HIS A 152 3.15 -22.08 4.83
C HIS A 152 3.70 -21.33 6.04
N SER A 153 2.98 -21.36 7.16
CA SER A 153 3.42 -20.82 8.45
C SER A 153 4.23 -21.82 9.26
N GLY A 154 4.52 -23.01 8.74
CA GLY A 154 5.39 -23.98 9.40
C GLY A 154 4.70 -24.80 10.51
N ILE A 155 3.37 -24.95 10.50
CA ILE A 155 2.65 -25.75 11.51
C ILE A 155 3.19 -27.18 11.68
N GLY A 156 3.69 -27.79 10.59
CA GLY A 156 4.25 -29.14 10.60
C GLY A 156 5.72 -29.23 11.08
N LEU A 157 6.38 -28.10 11.34
CA LEU A 157 7.77 -28.06 11.78
C LEU A 157 7.88 -28.37 13.29
N LYS A 158 8.98 -29.01 13.69
CA LYS A 158 9.26 -29.36 15.10
C LYS A 158 10.72 -29.04 15.46
N GLY A 159 10.97 -28.85 16.75
CA GLY A 159 12.32 -28.61 17.31
C GLY A 159 13.04 -27.44 16.63
N GLU A 160 14.33 -27.62 16.38
CA GLU A 160 15.23 -26.59 15.82
C GLU A 160 14.72 -25.99 14.51
N LYS A 161 14.04 -26.76 13.65
CA LYS A 161 13.49 -26.25 12.39
C LYS A 161 12.38 -25.21 12.62
N LYS A 162 11.51 -25.44 13.61
CA LYS A 162 10.42 -24.51 13.97
C LYS A 162 11.00 -23.23 14.58
N GLU A 163 11.96 -23.37 15.50
CA GLU A 163 12.65 -22.23 16.11
C GLU A 163 13.36 -21.37 15.07
N ARG A 164 14.12 -21.99 14.16
CA ARG A 164 14.81 -21.29 13.09
C ARG A 164 13.84 -20.60 12.14
N PHE A 165 12.76 -21.27 11.74
CA PHE A 165 11.74 -20.67 10.89
C PHE A 165 11.09 -19.44 11.51
N ASN A 166 10.79 -19.50 12.81
CA ASN A 166 10.21 -18.39 13.56
C ASN A 166 11.18 -17.22 13.67
N GLN A 167 12.46 -17.50 13.92
CA GLN A 167 13.50 -16.49 13.94
C GLN A 167 13.65 -15.79 12.58
N LEU A 168 13.64 -16.55 11.48
CA LEU A 168 13.68 -16.01 10.12
C LEU A 168 12.51 -15.07 9.83
N LEU A 169 11.30 -15.41 10.28
CA LEU A 169 10.12 -14.56 10.10
C LEU A 169 10.21 -13.24 10.87
N LYS A 170 10.73 -13.26 12.10
CA LYS A 170 10.98 -12.06 12.91
C LYS A 170 11.99 -11.15 12.23
N GLU A 171 13.16 -11.68 11.86
CA GLU A 171 14.22 -10.92 11.19
C GLU A 171 13.76 -10.36 9.83
N LEU A 172 12.98 -11.12 9.05
CA LEU A 172 12.42 -10.64 7.79
C LEU A 172 11.43 -9.49 7.96
N ALA A 173 10.62 -9.47 9.02
CA ALA A 173 9.70 -8.39 9.30
C ALA A 173 10.46 -7.08 9.58
N GLU A 174 11.48 -7.14 10.43
CA GLU A 174 12.35 -6.00 10.75
C GLU A 174 13.08 -5.47 9.49
N LEU A 175 13.65 -6.37 8.69
CA LEU A 175 14.36 -5.99 7.46
C LEU A 175 13.45 -5.34 6.42
N LYS A 176 12.19 -5.77 6.30
CA LYS A 176 11.20 -5.14 5.41
C LYS A 176 10.85 -3.72 5.87
N THR A 177 10.65 -3.51 7.17
CA THR A 177 10.39 -2.17 7.72
C THR A 177 11.59 -1.26 7.49
N ARG A 178 12.80 -1.73 7.77
CA ARG A 178 14.04 -0.97 7.53
C ARG A 178 14.21 -0.62 6.06
N PHE A 179 13.98 -1.58 5.15
CA PHE A 179 14.02 -1.35 3.72
C PHE A 179 13.10 -0.19 3.29
N SER A 180 11.84 -0.23 3.74
CA SER A 180 10.85 0.80 3.41
C SER A 180 11.21 2.17 3.98
N ASN A 181 11.68 2.23 5.23
CA ASN A 181 12.13 3.48 5.86
C ASN A 181 13.33 4.07 5.11
N ASN A 182 14.31 3.24 4.74
CA ASN A 182 15.48 3.67 3.98
C ASN A 182 15.11 4.25 2.61
N VAL A 183 14.13 3.66 1.90
CA VAL A 183 13.64 4.20 0.62
C VAL A 183 12.96 5.56 0.80
N LEU A 184 12.15 5.72 1.86
CA LEU A 184 11.50 6.99 2.17
C LEU A 184 12.54 8.06 2.52
N ASP A 185 13.50 7.74 3.39
CA ASP A 185 14.54 8.66 3.83
C ASP A 185 15.46 9.08 2.68
N ALA A 186 15.86 8.14 1.81
CA ALA A 186 16.63 8.45 0.61
C ALA A 186 15.87 9.34 -0.38
N THR A 187 14.55 9.12 -0.51
CA THR A 187 13.69 9.97 -1.36
C THR A 187 13.58 11.39 -0.80
N LYS A 188 13.48 11.53 0.53
CA LYS A 188 13.36 12.80 1.25
C LYS A 188 14.66 13.60 1.29
N ALA A 189 15.81 12.92 1.34
CA ALA A 189 17.11 13.56 1.52
C ALA A 189 17.59 14.34 0.28
N TYR A 190 17.24 13.90 -0.92
CA TYR A 190 17.69 14.53 -2.15
C TYR A 190 16.80 15.72 -2.55
N HIS A 191 17.44 16.79 -2.99
CA HIS A 191 16.83 17.89 -3.72
C HIS A 191 17.83 18.49 -4.70
N LEU A 192 17.32 19.06 -5.78
CA LEU A 192 18.07 19.85 -6.76
C LEU A 192 17.45 21.25 -6.81
N ASP A 193 18.18 22.26 -6.35
CA ASP A 193 17.73 23.65 -6.35
C ASP A 193 18.22 24.36 -7.61
N LEU A 194 17.28 24.81 -8.43
CA LEU A 194 17.52 25.55 -9.67
C LEU A 194 17.35 27.05 -9.39
N THR A 195 18.24 27.87 -9.94
CA THR A 195 18.30 29.31 -9.59
C THR A 195 18.26 30.23 -10.80
N SER A 196 18.41 29.68 -12.01
CA SER A 196 18.37 30.45 -13.25
C SER A 196 17.15 30.09 -14.11
N GLU A 197 16.62 31.08 -14.84
CA GLU A 197 15.50 30.85 -15.78
C GLU A 197 15.84 29.84 -16.88
N ASP A 198 17.10 29.76 -17.29
CA ASP A 198 17.56 28.82 -18.31
C ASP A 198 17.38 27.36 -17.87
N GLU A 199 17.62 27.06 -16.59
CA GLU A 199 17.47 25.72 -16.01
C GLU A 199 16.01 25.22 -16.04
N VAL A 200 15.05 26.15 -16.03
CA VAL A 200 13.60 25.86 -15.98
C VAL A 200 12.85 26.21 -17.27
N ALA A 201 13.54 26.67 -18.31
CA ALA A 201 12.91 27.20 -19.53
C ALA A 201 11.98 26.20 -20.25
N GLY A 202 12.27 24.89 -20.15
CA GLY A 202 11.44 23.84 -20.73
C GLY A 202 10.33 23.31 -19.83
N LEU A 203 10.35 23.64 -18.53
CA LEU A 203 9.41 23.07 -17.56
C LEU A 203 8.01 23.69 -17.73
N PRO A 204 6.93 22.88 -17.69
CA PRO A 204 5.57 23.38 -17.68
C PRO A 204 5.30 24.34 -16.53
N ALA A 205 4.32 25.23 -16.71
CA ALA A 205 3.94 26.20 -15.69
C ALA A 205 3.47 25.51 -14.40
N SER A 206 2.77 24.38 -14.50
CA SER A 206 2.40 23.55 -13.35
C SER A 206 3.62 23.03 -12.57
N SER A 207 4.65 22.54 -13.26
CA SER A 207 5.90 22.05 -12.64
C SER A 207 6.69 23.19 -11.99
N ARG A 208 6.80 24.36 -12.64
CA ARG A 208 7.45 25.55 -12.05
C ARG A 208 6.73 25.99 -10.76
N ARG A 209 5.40 26.02 -10.77
CA ARG A 209 4.58 26.33 -9.58
C ARG A 209 4.83 25.35 -8.44
N LEU A 210 4.79 24.05 -8.73
CA LEU A 210 5.04 23.02 -7.73
C LEU A 210 6.47 23.12 -7.16
N ALA A 211 7.48 23.28 -8.01
CA ALA A 211 8.88 23.35 -7.58
C ALA A 211 9.17 24.61 -6.75
N ALA A 212 8.54 25.76 -7.06
CA ALA A 212 8.62 26.96 -6.24
C ALA A 212 7.94 26.76 -4.87
N GLN A 213 6.75 26.15 -4.83
CA GLN A 213 6.06 25.81 -3.57
C GLN A 213 6.88 24.85 -2.71
N THR A 214 7.53 23.86 -3.32
CA THR A 214 8.42 22.91 -2.64
C THR A 214 9.69 23.59 -2.10
N TYR A 215 10.23 24.60 -2.79
CA TYR A 215 11.35 25.39 -2.27
C TYR A 215 10.92 26.24 -1.06
N GLY A 216 9.75 26.88 -1.16
CA GLY A 216 9.23 27.77 -0.13
C GLY A 216 9.95 29.12 -0.10
N GLN A 217 10.06 29.74 1.09
CA GLN A 217 10.88 30.94 1.34
C GLN A 217 10.63 32.14 0.40
N GLY A 218 9.39 32.32 -0.08
CA GLY A 218 9.02 33.41 -0.97
C GLY A 218 9.31 33.17 -2.45
N ALA A 219 9.74 31.96 -2.84
CA ALA A 219 9.88 31.59 -4.23
C ALA A 219 8.54 31.66 -4.97
N THR A 220 8.58 32.12 -6.22
CA THR A 220 7.42 32.12 -7.12
C THR A 220 7.72 31.30 -8.36
N ALA A 221 6.69 30.90 -9.08
CA ALA A 221 6.86 30.15 -10.32
C ALA A 221 7.70 30.93 -11.35
N GLU A 222 7.60 32.26 -11.35
CA GLU A 222 8.22 33.19 -12.30
C GLU A 222 9.63 33.64 -11.93
N ASN A 223 10.02 33.62 -10.65
CA ASN A 223 11.31 34.17 -10.21
C ASN A 223 12.20 33.16 -9.47
N GLY A 224 11.66 31.98 -9.14
CA GLY A 224 12.38 30.94 -8.41
C GLY A 224 12.80 31.38 -7.00
N PRO A 225 13.75 30.67 -6.37
CA PRO A 225 14.33 29.40 -6.82
C PRO A 225 13.31 28.26 -6.95
N TRP A 226 13.67 27.18 -7.65
CA TRP A 226 12.81 26.01 -7.85
C TRP A 226 13.47 24.75 -7.29
N ARG A 227 12.76 24.03 -6.42
CA ARG A 227 13.25 22.77 -5.83
C ARG A 227 12.66 21.57 -6.54
N ILE A 228 13.51 20.76 -7.16
CA ILE A 228 13.16 19.47 -7.74
C ILE A 228 13.49 18.35 -6.74
N THR A 229 12.59 17.39 -6.62
CA THR A 229 12.62 16.28 -5.65
C THR A 229 12.41 14.95 -6.35
N LEU A 230 12.58 13.84 -5.63
CA LEU A 230 12.50 12.49 -6.21
C LEU A 230 11.10 11.85 -6.17
N ASP A 231 10.08 12.57 -5.69
CA ASP A 231 8.70 12.10 -5.74
C ASP A 231 8.08 12.28 -7.13
N GLY A 232 7.12 11.42 -7.47
CA GLY A 232 6.58 11.27 -8.83
C GLY A 232 6.17 12.58 -9.52
N PRO A 233 5.36 13.45 -8.87
CA PRO A 233 4.94 14.73 -9.45
C PRO A 233 6.08 15.72 -9.74
N SER A 234 7.26 15.56 -9.13
CA SER A 234 8.44 16.39 -9.36
C SER A 234 9.38 15.74 -10.39
N LEU A 235 9.77 14.48 -10.16
CA LEU A 235 10.74 13.76 -10.98
C LEU A 235 10.26 13.51 -12.41
N GLY A 236 9.01 13.06 -12.59
CA GLY A 236 8.47 12.69 -13.90
C GLY A 236 8.49 13.88 -14.88
N PRO A 237 7.77 14.98 -14.57
CA PRO A 237 7.77 16.16 -15.42
C PRO A 237 9.16 16.75 -15.64
N PHE A 238 10.06 16.69 -14.65
CA PHE A 238 11.42 17.17 -14.84
C PHE A 238 12.19 16.37 -15.91
N LEU A 239 12.10 15.04 -15.89
CA LEU A 239 12.73 14.17 -16.89
C LEU A 239 12.10 14.31 -18.29
N GLU A 240 10.81 14.63 -18.37
CA GLU A 240 10.06 14.80 -19.62
C GLU A 240 10.32 16.15 -20.29
N HIS A 241 10.66 17.19 -19.52
CA HIS A 241 10.64 18.57 -20.00
C HIS A 241 11.97 19.33 -19.85
N CYS A 242 12.86 18.94 -18.94
CA CYS A 242 14.12 19.65 -18.73
C CYS A 242 15.01 19.57 -20.00
N PRO A 243 15.37 20.70 -20.63
CA PRO A 243 16.20 20.69 -21.83
C PRO A 243 17.66 20.33 -21.52
N HIS A 244 18.10 20.52 -20.28
CA HIS A 244 19.48 20.31 -19.85
C HIS A 244 19.76 18.84 -19.57
N ARG A 245 20.44 18.20 -20.52
CA ARG A 245 20.81 16.77 -20.44
C ARG A 245 21.58 16.40 -19.18
N ASP A 246 22.48 17.27 -18.73
CA ASP A 246 23.29 17.02 -17.53
C ASP A 246 22.43 17.02 -16.25
N LEU A 247 21.43 17.91 -16.15
CA LEU A 247 20.49 17.90 -15.03
C LEU A 247 19.57 16.66 -15.07
N ARG A 248 19.07 16.26 -16.24
CA ARG A 248 18.31 15.00 -16.40
C ARG A 248 19.15 13.80 -15.94
N LYS A 249 20.43 13.77 -16.33
CA LYS A 249 21.38 12.72 -15.93
C LYS A 249 21.63 12.72 -14.43
N GLU A 250 21.85 13.88 -13.83
CA GLU A 250 22.08 14.00 -12.38
C GLU A 250 20.90 13.44 -11.60
N ILE A 251 19.69 13.93 -11.88
CA ILE A 251 18.52 13.54 -11.09
C ILE A 251 18.09 12.11 -11.35
N LEU A 252 18.20 11.60 -12.59
CA LEU A 252 17.90 10.19 -12.85
C LEU A 252 18.89 9.29 -12.10
N ARG A 253 20.16 9.67 -12.04
CA ARG A 253 21.15 8.95 -11.23
C ARG A 253 20.79 9.02 -9.76
N ALA A 254 20.46 10.18 -9.21
CA ALA A 254 20.01 10.30 -7.82
C ALA A 254 18.81 9.39 -7.53
N SER A 255 17.81 9.36 -8.42
CA SER A 255 16.65 8.48 -8.32
C SER A 255 17.02 7.00 -8.34
N ASN A 256 17.95 6.58 -9.21
CA ASN A 256 18.41 5.19 -9.33
C ASN A 256 19.28 4.74 -8.15
N HIS A 257 19.96 5.66 -7.45
CA HIS A 257 20.80 5.36 -6.27
C HIS A 257 20.02 5.45 -4.95
N ARG A 258 18.70 5.67 -4.99
CA ARG A 258 17.86 5.69 -3.78
C ARG A 258 17.98 4.38 -3.02
N GLY A 259 18.42 4.49 -1.77
CA GLY A 259 18.61 3.35 -0.90
C GLY A 259 19.76 2.43 -1.31
N SER A 260 20.81 2.94 -1.99
CA SER A 260 22.01 2.16 -2.31
C SER A 260 23.30 2.71 -1.71
N GLU A 261 23.22 3.77 -0.88
CA GLU A 261 24.37 4.51 -0.35
C GLU A 261 24.13 4.98 1.09
N GLY A 262 25.23 5.22 1.82
CA GLY A 262 25.23 5.75 3.18
C GLY A 262 24.38 4.94 4.15
N ASP A 263 23.71 5.64 5.07
CA ASP A 263 22.86 5.03 6.11
C ASP A 263 21.56 4.41 5.55
N THR A 264 21.22 4.73 4.30
CA THR A 264 20.02 4.20 3.62
C THR A 264 20.31 3.00 2.72
N ASP A 265 21.54 2.47 2.70
CA ASP A 265 21.91 1.37 1.81
C ASP A 265 21.14 0.06 2.09
N ASN A 266 20.36 -0.35 1.11
CA ASN A 266 19.52 -1.54 1.14
C ASN A 266 20.18 -2.77 0.50
N ARG A 267 21.37 -2.69 -0.10
CA ARG A 267 21.99 -3.84 -0.82
C ARG A 267 22.23 -5.04 0.09
N GLU A 268 22.75 -4.80 1.29
CA GLU A 268 22.94 -5.85 2.30
C GLU A 268 21.60 -6.34 2.87
N ILE A 269 20.63 -5.45 3.03
CA ILE A 269 19.27 -5.79 3.48
C ILE A 269 18.60 -6.73 2.47
N ILE A 270 18.65 -6.41 1.17
CA ILE A 270 18.13 -7.25 0.08
C ILE A 270 18.83 -8.62 0.11
N SER A 271 20.15 -8.64 0.20
CA SER A 271 20.93 -9.88 0.22
C SER A 271 20.57 -10.77 1.41
N LYS A 272 20.35 -10.19 2.60
CA LYS A 272 19.84 -10.91 3.77
C LYS A 272 18.43 -11.45 3.54
N ILE A 273 17.51 -10.63 3.04
CA ILE A 273 16.13 -11.04 2.72
C ILE A 273 16.12 -12.22 1.74
N LEU A 274 16.94 -12.19 0.68
CA LEU A 274 17.00 -13.28 -0.31
C LEU A 274 17.54 -14.58 0.29
N ARG A 275 18.60 -14.51 1.11
CA ARG A 275 19.13 -15.70 1.82
C ARG A 275 18.10 -16.29 2.77
N MET A 276 17.43 -15.45 3.57
CA MET A 276 16.40 -15.88 4.52
C MET A 276 15.19 -16.48 3.81
N ARG A 277 14.73 -15.88 2.71
CA ARG A 277 13.64 -16.42 1.89
C ARG A 277 13.98 -17.79 1.30
N ARG A 278 15.22 -17.99 0.84
CA ARG A 278 15.68 -19.30 0.38
C ARG A 278 15.67 -20.32 1.52
N GLU A 279 16.25 -19.98 2.66
CA GLU A 279 16.28 -20.86 3.84
C GLU A 279 14.88 -21.23 4.33
N MET A 280 13.94 -20.27 4.35
CA MET A 280 12.53 -20.55 4.67
C MET A 280 11.90 -21.56 3.72
N ALA A 281 12.14 -21.41 2.41
CA ALA A 281 11.61 -22.32 1.41
C ALA A 281 12.17 -23.74 1.62
N GLU A 282 13.49 -23.86 1.83
CA GLU A 282 14.17 -25.13 2.12
C GLU A 282 13.62 -25.80 3.39
N ILE A 283 13.41 -25.05 4.47
CA ILE A 283 12.83 -25.56 5.73
C ILE A 283 11.43 -26.14 5.50
N LEU A 284 10.62 -25.48 4.66
CA LEU A 284 9.26 -25.89 4.32
C LEU A 284 9.22 -26.99 3.23
N GLY A 285 10.37 -27.38 2.66
CA GLY A 285 10.46 -28.43 1.65
C GLY A 285 10.26 -27.97 0.20
N PHE A 286 10.33 -26.66 -0.07
CA PHE A 286 10.32 -26.10 -1.42
C PHE A 286 11.74 -25.89 -1.93
N SER A 287 11.96 -26.00 -3.24
CA SER A 287 13.28 -25.82 -3.86
C SER A 287 13.67 -24.34 -3.92
N THR A 288 12.69 -23.46 -4.06
CA THR A 288 12.90 -22.01 -4.13
C THR A 288 11.77 -21.26 -3.42
N TYR A 289 12.03 -20.00 -3.04
CA TYR A 289 10.98 -19.13 -2.52
C TYR A 289 9.91 -18.79 -3.58
N ALA A 290 10.25 -18.89 -4.88
CA ALA A 290 9.28 -18.70 -5.95
C ALA A 290 8.22 -19.82 -5.94
N GLU A 291 8.62 -21.06 -5.72
CA GLU A 291 7.68 -22.19 -5.57
C GLU A 291 6.77 -22.00 -4.36
N LEU A 292 7.34 -21.67 -3.18
CA LEU A 292 6.56 -21.35 -1.98
C LEU A 292 5.56 -20.20 -2.24
N SER A 293 5.98 -19.17 -2.97
CA SER A 293 5.15 -18.03 -3.33
C SER A 293 4.01 -18.40 -4.27
N VAL A 294 4.26 -19.28 -5.25
CA VAL A 294 3.30 -19.69 -6.27
C VAL A 294 2.26 -20.68 -5.73
N ASP A 295 2.57 -21.48 -4.71
CA ASP A 295 1.62 -22.44 -4.10
C ASP A 295 0.31 -21.79 -3.58
N ALA A 296 0.35 -20.49 -3.27
CA ALA A 296 -0.83 -19.70 -2.87
C ALA A 296 -1.39 -18.80 -3.98
N LYS A 297 -0.95 -18.95 -5.24
CA LYS A 297 -1.35 -18.10 -6.38
C LYS A 297 -2.12 -18.92 -7.43
N MET A 298 -2.70 -18.20 -8.41
CA MET A 298 -3.40 -18.83 -9.54
C MET A 298 -2.47 -19.52 -10.54
N ALA A 299 -1.24 -19.00 -10.70
CA ALA A 299 -0.26 -19.62 -11.57
C ALA A 299 0.04 -21.03 -11.06
N GLU A 300 0.04 -22.02 -11.96
CA GLU A 300 0.16 -23.44 -11.57
C GLU A 300 1.53 -23.76 -10.99
N ASN A 301 2.58 -23.11 -11.48
CA ASN A 301 3.97 -23.32 -11.08
C ASN A 301 4.85 -22.17 -11.60
N VAL A 302 6.14 -22.19 -11.24
CA VAL A 302 7.12 -21.18 -11.67
C VAL A 302 7.32 -21.18 -13.20
N ALA A 303 7.31 -22.35 -13.84
CA ALA A 303 7.49 -22.44 -15.30
C ALA A 303 6.35 -21.76 -16.08
N ALA A 304 5.11 -21.81 -15.58
CA ALA A 304 3.99 -21.09 -16.17
C ALA A 304 4.18 -19.55 -16.09
N VAL A 305 4.75 -19.05 -14.99
CA VAL A 305 5.08 -17.62 -14.82
C VAL A 305 6.19 -17.20 -15.79
N ASP A 306 7.24 -18.02 -15.90
CA ASP A 306 8.36 -17.77 -16.80
C ASP A 306 7.90 -17.78 -18.27
N GLN A 307 7.05 -18.74 -18.65
CA GLN A 307 6.49 -18.81 -20.01
C GLN A 307 5.68 -17.57 -20.36
N LEU A 308 4.75 -17.15 -19.50
CA LEU A 308 3.95 -15.95 -19.73
C LEU A 308 4.86 -14.71 -19.89
N THR A 309 5.88 -14.58 -19.04
CA THR A 309 6.81 -13.44 -19.09
C THR A 309 7.67 -13.47 -20.35
N ALA A 310 8.14 -14.66 -20.77
CA ALA A 310 8.91 -14.83 -22.00
C ALA A 310 8.08 -14.50 -23.24
N ASP A 311 6.82 -14.95 -23.31
CA ASP A 311 5.91 -14.67 -24.42
C ASP A 311 5.63 -13.17 -24.57
N LEU A 312 5.40 -12.47 -23.45
CA LEU A 312 5.22 -11.02 -23.44
C LEU A 312 6.49 -10.30 -23.92
N ARG A 313 7.66 -10.73 -23.44
CA ARG A 313 8.96 -10.16 -23.84
C ARG A 313 9.20 -10.35 -25.34
N GLU A 314 8.99 -11.55 -25.88
CA GLU A 314 9.22 -11.85 -27.29
C GLU A 314 8.35 -10.96 -28.19
N ARG A 315 7.06 -10.82 -27.85
CA ARG A 315 6.11 -10.00 -28.63
C ARG A 315 6.38 -8.49 -28.52
N ALA A 316 6.91 -8.04 -27.38
CA ALA A 316 7.21 -6.62 -27.16
C ALA A 316 8.55 -6.18 -27.75
N LEU A 317 9.55 -7.08 -27.85
CA LEU A 317 10.94 -6.72 -28.14
C LEU A 317 11.13 -5.96 -29.45
N GLU A 318 10.53 -6.44 -30.53
CA GLU A 318 10.65 -5.79 -31.85
C GLU A 318 10.01 -4.38 -31.84
N ARG A 319 8.88 -4.21 -31.14
CA ARG A 319 8.25 -2.90 -30.98
C ARG A 319 9.14 -1.97 -30.16
N SER A 320 9.71 -2.44 -29.05
CA SER A 320 10.59 -1.63 -28.21
C SER A 320 11.85 -1.14 -28.94
N HIS A 321 12.41 -1.95 -29.85
CA HIS A 321 13.51 -1.52 -30.70
C HIS A 321 13.09 -0.43 -31.69
N ARG A 322 11.91 -0.56 -32.29
CA ARG A 322 11.34 0.47 -33.18
C ARG A 322 11.04 1.76 -32.42
N ASP A 323 10.50 1.68 -31.22
CA ASP A 323 10.25 2.86 -30.38
C ASP A 323 11.54 3.62 -30.10
N LEU A 324 12.62 2.92 -29.72
CA LEU A 324 13.93 3.55 -29.50
C LEU A 324 14.48 4.22 -30.77
N GLU A 325 14.27 3.61 -31.93
CA GLU A 325 14.70 4.19 -33.21
C GLU A 325 13.86 5.42 -33.60
N GLU A 326 12.54 5.41 -33.38
CA GLU A 326 11.68 6.60 -33.55
C GLU A 326 12.20 7.78 -32.69
N LEU A 327 12.69 7.52 -31.47
CA LEU A 327 13.32 8.56 -30.64
C LEU A 327 14.64 9.08 -31.22
N ARG A 328 15.51 8.19 -31.73
CA ARG A 328 16.79 8.60 -32.35
C ARG A 328 16.56 9.41 -33.62
N GLU A 329 15.61 9.00 -34.46
CA GLU A 329 15.25 9.72 -35.68
C GLU A 329 14.75 11.12 -35.37
N LEU A 330 13.90 11.27 -34.34
CA LEU A 330 13.45 12.58 -33.89
C LEU A 330 14.62 13.43 -33.38
N ALA A 331 15.46 12.87 -32.51
CA ALA A 331 16.63 13.57 -31.97
C ALA A 331 17.58 14.03 -33.07
N ARG A 332 17.82 13.20 -34.10
CA ARG A 332 18.59 13.56 -35.30
C ARG A 332 17.94 14.71 -36.07
N ALA A 333 16.64 14.62 -36.30
CA ALA A 333 15.89 15.63 -37.05
C ALA A 333 15.91 17.00 -36.35
N GLU A 334 16.01 17.04 -35.02
CA GLU A 334 16.14 18.26 -34.22
C GLU A 334 17.59 18.70 -33.99
N GLY A 335 18.57 17.98 -34.57
CA GLY A 335 19.99 18.32 -34.49
C GLY A 335 20.61 18.10 -33.11
N ALA A 336 20.01 17.23 -32.28
CA ALA A 336 20.49 16.98 -30.92
C ALA A 336 21.82 16.21 -30.92
N SER A 337 22.77 16.69 -30.12
CA SER A 337 24.11 16.10 -30.01
C SER A 337 24.12 14.66 -29.51
N GLU A 338 23.10 14.30 -28.71
CA GLU A 338 22.93 12.98 -28.11
C GLU A 338 22.19 11.97 -28.99
N ALA A 339 21.75 12.34 -30.21
CA ALA A 339 20.88 11.49 -31.03
C ALA A 339 21.46 10.09 -31.32
N GLU A 340 22.77 9.98 -31.49
CA GLU A 340 23.48 8.71 -31.72
C GLU A 340 23.85 7.97 -30.43
N ASP A 341 23.69 8.60 -29.27
CA ASP A 341 24.00 8.03 -27.95
C ASP A 341 22.94 8.37 -26.90
N LEU A 342 21.67 8.08 -27.24
CA LEU A 342 20.56 8.20 -26.29
C LEU A 342 20.80 7.28 -25.09
N ARG A 343 20.73 7.86 -23.89
CA ARG A 343 20.85 7.16 -22.62
C ARG A 343 19.52 7.15 -21.89
N GLN A 344 19.45 6.44 -20.77
CA GLN A 344 18.22 6.31 -19.97
C GLN A 344 17.62 7.68 -19.56
N TRP A 345 18.46 8.68 -19.30
CA TRP A 345 18.03 10.05 -18.95
C TRP A 345 17.57 10.89 -20.15
N ASP A 346 17.66 10.37 -21.37
CA ASP A 346 17.17 11.03 -22.58
C ASP A 346 15.80 10.48 -23.02
N LEU A 347 15.42 9.28 -22.56
CA LEU A 347 14.25 8.56 -23.09
C LEU A 347 12.93 9.29 -22.80
N ALA A 348 12.69 9.72 -21.56
CA ALA A 348 11.45 10.41 -21.19
C ALA A 348 11.30 11.75 -21.95
N PHE A 349 12.39 12.51 -22.05
CA PHE A 349 12.43 13.77 -22.80
C PHE A 349 12.07 13.57 -24.27
N TRP A 350 12.76 12.67 -24.98
CA TRP A 350 12.49 12.44 -26.40
C TRP A 350 11.14 11.76 -26.65
N ALA A 351 10.69 10.87 -25.75
CA ALA A 351 9.36 10.28 -25.85
C ALA A 351 8.27 11.35 -25.71
N ASN A 352 8.43 12.31 -24.79
CA ASN A 352 7.51 13.43 -24.68
C ASN A 352 7.53 14.30 -25.96
N ARG A 353 8.70 14.66 -26.48
CA ARG A 353 8.80 15.42 -27.75
C ARG A 353 8.17 14.69 -28.94
N LEU A 354 8.37 13.37 -29.03
CA LEU A 354 7.77 12.55 -30.08
C LEU A 354 6.25 12.55 -29.95
N ARG A 355 5.73 12.39 -28.74
CA ARG A 355 4.29 12.44 -28.47
C ARG A 355 3.70 13.79 -28.85
N GLU A 356 4.32 14.90 -28.43
CA GLU A 356 3.91 16.26 -28.78
C GLU A 356 3.85 16.45 -30.30
N LYS A 357 4.90 16.04 -31.03
CA LYS A 357 4.99 16.19 -32.48
C LYS A 357 4.02 15.29 -33.25
N LYS A 358 3.77 14.08 -32.75
CA LYS A 358 2.94 13.06 -33.43
C LYS A 358 1.45 13.30 -33.24
N PHE A 359 1.06 13.84 -32.09
CA PHE A 359 -0.35 13.97 -31.70
C PHE A 359 -0.81 15.42 -31.51
N ASP A 360 0.10 16.39 -31.63
CA ASP A 360 -0.18 17.83 -31.58
C ASP A 360 -0.89 18.28 -30.29
N TYR A 361 -0.44 17.73 -29.15
CA TYR A 361 -0.88 18.14 -27.82
C TYR A 361 0.24 18.02 -26.78
N THR A 362 0.12 18.78 -25.69
CA THR A 362 0.99 18.65 -24.50
C THR A 362 0.18 18.21 -23.28
N ASP A 363 0.81 17.52 -22.33
CA ASP A 363 0.13 17.12 -21.08
C ASP A 363 -0.34 18.35 -20.28
N GLU A 364 0.38 19.47 -20.35
CA GLU A 364 -0.01 20.74 -19.70
C GLU A 364 -1.32 21.31 -20.29
N GLN A 365 -1.57 21.16 -21.59
CA GLN A 365 -2.82 21.57 -22.21
C GLN A 365 -4.02 20.74 -21.72
N LEU A 366 -3.78 19.49 -21.32
CA LEU A 366 -4.83 18.58 -20.86
C LEU A 366 -5.16 18.75 -19.36
N ARG A 367 -4.18 19.13 -18.53
CA ARG A 367 -4.37 19.30 -17.07
C ARG A 367 -5.62 20.10 -16.66
N PRO A 368 -5.96 21.24 -17.29
CA PRO A 368 -7.17 22.00 -16.95
C PRO A 368 -8.48 21.22 -17.12
N TYR A 369 -8.50 20.15 -17.91
CA TYR A 369 -9.67 19.30 -18.13
C TYR A 369 -9.80 18.18 -17.10
N PHE A 370 -8.78 17.96 -16.27
CA PHE A 370 -8.75 16.91 -15.25
C PHE A 370 -8.56 17.47 -13.82
N PRO A 371 -9.38 18.43 -13.35
CA PRO A 371 -9.40 18.76 -11.93
C PRO A 371 -9.96 17.58 -11.13
N LEU A 372 -9.35 17.28 -9.98
CA LEU A 372 -9.69 16.10 -9.15
C LEU A 372 -11.20 15.93 -8.94
N ASP A 373 -11.92 17.00 -8.57
CA ASP A 373 -13.36 16.92 -8.31
C ASP A 373 -14.18 16.50 -9.54
N ARG A 374 -13.77 16.89 -10.75
CA ARG A 374 -14.42 16.45 -12.01
C ARG A 374 -14.08 15.01 -12.34
N VAL A 375 -12.84 14.60 -12.08
CA VAL A 375 -12.40 13.20 -12.27
C VAL A 375 -13.18 12.29 -11.32
N LEU A 376 -13.31 12.66 -10.04
CA LEU A 376 -14.11 11.93 -9.06
C LEU A 376 -15.58 11.88 -9.47
N ALA A 377 -16.17 12.99 -9.91
CA ALA A 377 -17.55 13.00 -10.38
C ALA A 377 -17.76 12.02 -11.56
N GLY A 378 -16.84 12.00 -12.53
CA GLY A 378 -16.89 11.06 -13.66
C GLY A 378 -16.68 9.60 -13.23
N LEU A 379 -15.76 9.35 -12.29
CA LEU A 379 -15.50 8.03 -11.73
C LEU A 379 -16.73 7.48 -10.98
N PHE A 380 -17.38 8.30 -10.17
CA PHE A 380 -18.57 7.93 -9.41
C PHE A 380 -19.79 7.72 -10.31
N ASP A 381 -19.96 8.55 -11.34
CA ASP A 381 -20.99 8.36 -12.36
C ASP A 381 -20.78 7.08 -13.18
N MET A 382 -19.52 6.72 -13.48
CA MET A 382 -19.21 5.42 -14.08
C MET A 382 -19.57 4.27 -13.14
N ALA A 383 -19.20 4.36 -11.85
CA ALA A 383 -19.52 3.33 -10.86
C ALA A 383 -21.04 3.13 -10.73
N GLN A 384 -21.81 4.22 -10.75
CA GLN A 384 -23.27 4.18 -10.72
C GLN A 384 -23.84 3.47 -11.96
N ARG A 385 -23.33 3.78 -13.15
CA ARG A 385 -23.82 3.17 -14.40
C ARG A 385 -23.46 1.69 -14.57
N LEU A 386 -22.33 1.26 -14.01
CA LEU A 386 -21.83 -0.11 -14.18
C LEU A 386 -22.22 -1.06 -13.05
N PHE A 387 -22.37 -0.54 -11.83
CA PHE A 387 -22.51 -1.37 -10.62
C PHE A 387 -23.74 -0.99 -9.78
N ASP A 388 -24.59 -0.07 -10.27
CA ASP A 388 -25.81 0.36 -9.57
C ASP A 388 -25.54 0.87 -8.14
N VAL A 389 -24.41 1.56 -7.95
CA VAL A 389 -24.05 2.19 -6.66
C VAL A 389 -23.85 3.69 -6.77
N LYS A 390 -24.28 4.42 -5.75
CA LYS A 390 -24.07 5.85 -5.61
C LYS A 390 -22.96 6.10 -4.60
N VAL A 391 -21.98 6.91 -5.00
CA VAL A 391 -20.95 7.42 -4.08
C VAL A 391 -21.35 8.82 -3.63
N VAL A 392 -21.40 9.04 -2.32
CA VAL A 392 -21.76 10.33 -1.72
C VAL A 392 -20.69 10.78 -0.72
N PRO A 393 -20.48 12.09 -0.52
CA PRO A 393 -19.65 12.57 0.58
C PRO A 393 -20.19 12.03 1.90
N GLY A 394 -19.32 11.47 2.75
CA GLY A 394 -19.71 11.04 4.08
C GLY A 394 -19.75 12.20 5.08
N PRO A 395 -20.04 11.92 6.36
CA PRO A 395 -20.14 12.93 7.40
C PRO A 395 -18.83 13.72 7.58
N ASN A 396 -18.95 15.01 7.90
CA ASN A 396 -17.80 15.91 8.05
C ASN A 396 -16.94 15.62 9.29
N ASP A 397 -17.50 14.95 10.29
CA ASP A 397 -16.89 14.62 11.58
C ASP A 397 -16.19 13.25 11.58
N VAL A 398 -16.09 12.58 10.42
CA VAL A 398 -15.33 11.34 10.29
C VAL A 398 -13.84 11.61 10.60
N PRO A 399 -13.23 10.91 11.57
CA PRO A 399 -11.84 11.13 11.93
C PRO A 399 -10.88 10.82 10.78
N LYS A 400 -9.90 11.71 10.55
CA LYS A 400 -8.91 11.61 9.46
C LYS A 400 -7.48 11.74 9.98
N TRP A 401 -6.50 11.23 9.25
CA TRP A 401 -5.08 11.41 9.63
C TRP A 401 -4.45 12.68 9.05
N HIS A 402 -5.08 13.28 8.05
CA HIS A 402 -4.60 14.48 7.36
C HIS A 402 -5.79 15.30 6.81
N PRO A 403 -5.75 16.65 6.79
CA PRO A 403 -6.87 17.49 6.33
C PRO A 403 -7.30 17.23 4.89
N ASP A 404 -6.35 16.87 4.01
CA ASP A 404 -6.65 16.56 2.60
C ASP A 404 -7.37 15.21 2.39
N VAL A 405 -7.55 14.41 3.45
CA VAL A 405 -8.24 13.12 3.32
C VAL A 405 -9.73 13.37 3.14
N GLN A 406 -10.28 12.79 2.07
CA GLN A 406 -11.71 12.80 1.79
C GLN A 406 -12.32 11.47 2.26
N TYR A 407 -13.59 11.50 2.64
CA TYR A 407 -14.32 10.30 3.06
C TYR A 407 -15.65 10.24 2.31
N PHE A 408 -15.94 9.07 1.76
CA PHE A 408 -17.11 8.82 0.94
C PHE A 408 -17.84 7.59 1.43
N GLU A 409 -19.17 7.63 1.34
CA GLU A 409 -20.04 6.47 1.51
C GLU A 409 -20.46 5.95 0.15
N VAL A 410 -20.61 4.63 0.06
CA VAL A 410 -21.15 3.93 -1.10
C VAL A 410 -22.50 3.36 -0.69
N GLN A 411 -23.53 3.64 -1.49
CA GLN A 411 -24.91 3.24 -1.23
C GLN A 411 -25.49 2.57 -2.48
N ASP A 412 -26.45 1.67 -2.33
CA ASP A 412 -27.30 1.23 -3.43
C ASP A 412 -28.13 2.40 -3.97
N LEU A 413 -28.74 2.24 -5.16
CA LEU A 413 -29.60 3.28 -5.75
C LEU A 413 -30.83 3.64 -4.88
N ASP A 414 -31.25 2.77 -3.98
CA ASP A 414 -32.35 3.02 -3.04
C ASP A 414 -31.91 3.75 -1.75
N GLY A 415 -30.61 4.04 -1.62
CA GLY A 415 -30.01 4.71 -0.45
C GLY A 415 -29.52 3.76 0.64
N THR A 416 -29.62 2.44 0.45
CA THR A 416 -29.09 1.46 1.41
C THR A 416 -27.57 1.54 1.46
N ALA A 417 -27.00 1.69 2.66
CA ALA A 417 -25.54 1.75 2.84
C ALA A 417 -24.87 0.43 2.45
N ARG A 418 -23.80 0.51 1.66
CA ARG A 418 -23.02 -0.64 1.17
C ARG A 418 -21.61 -0.68 1.70
N ALA A 419 -20.91 0.46 1.70
CA ALA A 419 -19.51 0.55 2.10
C ALA A 419 -19.11 2.00 2.35
N ALA A 420 -17.84 2.21 2.69
CA ALA A 420 -17.22 3.52 2.66
C ALA A 420 -15.75 3.45 2.25
N PHE A 421 -15.15 4.59 1.93
CA PHE A 421 -13.71 4.67 1.73
C PHE A 421 -13.13 6.04 2.06
N TYR A 422 -11.87 6.03 2.47
CA TYR A 422 -11.03 7.21 2.56
C TYR A 422 -10.25 7.38 1.25
N LEU A 423 -10.09 8.62 0.81
CA LEU A 423 -9.21 9.00 -0.29
C LEU A 423 -8.14 9.96 0.23
N ASP A 424 -6.87 9.55 0.16
CA ASP A 424 -5.69 10.40 0.43
C ASP A 424 -4.91 10.63 -0.88
N PRO A 425 -5.23 11.70 -1.64
CA PRO A 425 -4.85 11.79 -3.05
C PRO A 425 -3.42 12.29 -3.28
N PHE A 426 -2.90 13.17 -2.43
CA PHE A 426 -1.76 14.03 -2.78
C PHE A 426 -0.40 13.49 -2.34
N SER A 427 0.64 13.83 -3.11
CA SER A 427 2.03 13.59 -2.73
C SER A 427 2.41 14.38 -1.47
N ARG A 428 3.03 13.70 -0.49
CA ARG A 428 3.58 14.30 0.74
C ARG A 428 4.89 13.61 1.14
N PRO A 429 5.98 13.77 0.37
CA PRO A 429 7.18 12.94 0.50
C PRO A 429 7.91 13.08 1.84
N ALA A 430 7.59 14.10 2.64
CA ALA A 430 8.16 14.28 3.98
C ALA A 430 7.74 13.19 4.99
N GLU A 431 6.56 12.58 4.78
CA GLU A 431 5.91 11.65 5.73
C GLU A 431 5.08 10.53 5.06
N LYS A 432 4.82 10.59 3.75
CA LYS A 432 3.99 9.61 3.03
C LYS A 432 4.84 8.81 2.04
N ARG A 433 4.67 7.49 2.01
CA ARG A 433 5.37 6.63 1.03
C ARG A 433 4.88 6.94 -0.39
N GLY A 434 5.79 6.82 -1.36
CA GLY A 434 5.47 7.01 -2.78
C GLY A 434 4.58 5.90 -3.37
N GLY A 435 4.15 6.11 -4.62
CA GLY A 435 3.31 5.17 -5.37
C GLY A 435 1.80 5.43 -5.19
N ALA A 436 0.99 4.42 -5.48
CA ALA A 436 -0.43 4.40 -5.17
C ALA A 436 -0.80 3.00 -4.67
N TRP A 437 -1.81 2.91 -3.82
CA TRP A 437 -2.30 1.65 -3.31
C TRP A 437 -3.70 1.77 -2.72
N MET A 438 -4.39 0.63 -2.72
CA MET A 438 -5.57 0.37 -1.93
C MET A 438 -5.18 -0.42 -0.67
N GLY A 439 -5.85 -0.13 0.44
CA GLY A 439 -5.74 -0.90 1.68
C GLY A 439 -7.10 -1.18 2.31
N GLU A 440 -7.18 -2.25 3.10
CA GLU A 440 -8.38 -2.56 3.88
C GLU A 440 -8.38 -1.79 5.21
N CYS A 441 -9.45 -1.05 5.48
CA CYS A 441 -9.71 -0.46 6.80
C CYS A 441 -10.55 -1.43 7.65
N LEU A 442 -11.73 -1.78 7.15
CA LEU A 442 -12.66 -2.75 7.74
C LEU A 442 -13.11 -3.72 6.67
N ALA A 443 -13.22 -5.01 7.01
CA ALA A 443 -13.77 -6.02 6.12
C ALA A 443 -15.26 -6.26 6.39
N ARG A 444 -16.01 -6.58 5.33
CA ARG A 444 -17.41 -7.01 5.45
C ARG A 444 -17.46 -8.31 6.25
N SER A 445 -18.36 -8.36 7.22
CA SER A 445 -18.54 -9.57 8.03
C SER A 445 -19.88 -9.55 8.77
N ASN A 446 -20.57 -10.69 8.77
CA ASN A 446 -21.80 -10.92 9.53
C ASN A 446 -21.57 -11.05 11.05
N LEU A 447 -20.33 -11.28 11.47
CA LEU A 447 -19.97 -11.55 12.85
C LEU A 447 -19.89 -10.27 13.71
N PHE A 448 -19.68 -9.13 13.05
CA PHE A 448 -19.54 -7.79 13.65
C PHE A 448 -20.75 -6.88 13.38
N ARG A 449 -21.93 -7.49 13.20
CA ARG A 449 -23.23 -6.78 13.18
C ARG A 449 -23.42 -5.90 14.41
N HIS A 450 -24.12 -4.78 14.25
CA HIS A 450 -24.45 -3.85 15.34
C HIS A 450 -25.91 -3.37 15.20
N GLU A 451 -26.42 -2.63 16.19
CA GLU A 451 -27.84 -2.26 16.24
C GLU A 451 -28.31 -1.61 14.93
N GLY A 452 -29.35 -2.20 14.31
CA GLY A 452 -29.91 -1.73 13.04
C GLY A 452 -29.15 -2.12 11.78
N GLN A 453 -27.96 -2.74 11.87
CA GLN A 453 -27.19 -3.21 10.72
C GLN A 453 -26.89 -4.71 10.81
N PRO A 454 -27.41 -5.54 9.88
CA PRO A 454 -27.24 -6.99 9.94
C PRO A 454 -25.79 -7.46 9.67
N LEU A 455 -24.92 -6.56 9.20
CA LEU A 455 -23.55 -6.80 8.77
C LEU A 455 -22.68 -5.62 9.17
N ARG A 456 -21.38 -5.84 9.41
CA ARG A 456 -20.41 -4.74 9.33
C ARG A 456 -20.11 -4.46 7.87
N LEU A 457 -20.23 -3.20 7.46
CA LEU A 457 -19.90 -2.77 6.10
C LEU A 457 -18.38 -2.61 5.92
N PRO A 458 -17.84 -2.93 4.73
CA PRO A 458 -16.42 -2.76 4.44
C PRO A 458 -16.04 -1.28 4.32
N VAL A 459 -14.83 -0.96 4.75
CA VAL A 459 -14.20 0.35 4.58
C VAL A 459 -12.84 0.18 3.91
N ALA A 460 -12.55 0.98 2.89
CA ALA A 460 -11.27 0.98 2.16
C ALA A 460 -10.43 2.25 2.41
N TYR A 461 -9.11 2.13 2.22
CA TYR A 461 -8.22 3.26 1.99
C TYR A 461 -7.86 3.28 0.51
N LEU A 462 -8.04 4.42 -0.15
CA LEU A 462 -7.49 4.70 -1.48
C LEU A 462 -6.42 5.77 -1.32
N VAL A 463 -5.18 5.43 -1.64
CA VAL A 463 -4.06 6.35 -1.47
C VAL A 463 -3.33 6.53 -2.78
N CYS A 464 -3.23 7.78 -3.23
CA CYS A 464 -2.45 8.17 -4.41
C CYS A 464 -1.34 9.15 -3.98
N ASN A 465 -0.42 9.47 -4.89
CA ASN A 465 0.56 10.54 -4.70
C ASN A 465 0.54 11.50 -5.89
N GLN A 466 -0.67 11.97 -6.25
CA GLN A 466 -0.83 12.90 -7.38
C GLN A 466 -0.38 14.32 -7.01
N THR A 467 -0.24 15.14 -8.05
CA THR A 467 0.12 16.56 -7.98
C THR A 467 -0.80 17.29 -6.99
N PRO A 468 -0.27 17.88 -5.90
CA PRO A 468 -1.09 18.61 -4.94
C PRO A 468 -1.68 19.89 -5.54
N PRO A 469 -2.71 20.49 -4.91
CA PRO A 469 -3.11 21.87 -5.21
C PRO A 469 -1.92 22.84 -5.04
N VAL A 470 -1.91 23.92 -5.84
CA VAL A 470 -0.89 24.96 -5.76
C VAL A 470 -1.56 26.33 -5.65
N GLY A 471 -1.36 26.99 -4.51
CA GLY A 471 -2.11 28.21 -4.16
C GLY A 471 -3.62 27.97 -4.22
N ASP A 472 -4.34 28.85 -4.92
CA ASP A 472 -5.80 28.73 -5.12
C ASP A 472 -6.18 27.80 -6.30
N THR A 473 -5.19 27.19 -6.98
CA THR A 473 -5.44 26.27 -8.09
C THR A 473 -5.72 24.86 -7.52
N PRO A 474 -6.85 24.22 -7.88
CA PRO A 474 -7.13 22.85 -7.44
C PRO A 474 -6.09 21.87 -8.00
N SER A 475 -6.09 20.64 -7.48
CA SER A 475 -5.25 19.57 -8.06
C SER A 475 -5.69 19.29 -9.50
N LEU A 476 -4.84 19.67 -10.45
CA LEU A 476 -5.00 19.42 -11.89
C LEU A 476 -4.15 18.22 -12.29
N MET A 477 -4.81 17.15 -12.70
CA MET A 477 -4.20 15.84 -12.92
C MET A 477 -3.68 15.70 -14.35
N SER A 478 -2.56 15.01 -14.49
CA SER A 478 -2.18 14.34 -15.75
C SER A 478 -3.10 13.16 -16.01
N PHE A 479 -3.15 12.70 -17.26
CA PHE A 479 -3.93 11.50 -17.60
C PHE A 479 -3.43 10.24 -16.88
N SER A 480 -2.11 10.12 -16.63
CA SER A 480 -1.56 9.01 -15.85
C SER A 480 -2.04 9.02 -14.40
N GLU A 481 -2.18 10.18 -13.77
CA GLU A 481 -2.74 10.28 -12.41
C GLU A 481 -4.23 9.91 -12.39
N VAL A 482 -4.98 10.25 -13.46
CA VAL A 482 -6.39 9.81 -13.62
C VAL A 482 -6.46 8.28 -13.69
N LEU A 483 -5.63 7.65 -14.51
CA LEU A 483 -5.58 6.18 -14.62
C LEU A 483 -5.22 5.51 -13.28
N THR A 484 -4.27 6.08 -12.54
CA THR A 484 -3.89 5.59 -11.21
C THR A 484 -5.07 5.65 -10.24
N LEU A 485 -5.82 6.75 -10.20
CA LEU A 485 -7.00 6.86 -9.35
C LEU A 485 -8.07 5.81 -9.72
N PHE A 486 -8.31 5.60 -11.02
CA PHE A 486 -9.24 4.57 -11.50
C PHE A 486 -8.76 3.15 -11.14
N HIS A 487 -7.45 2.90 -11.19
CA HIS A 487 -6.85 1.63 -10.80
C HIS A 487 -7.09 1.33 -9.31
N GLU A 488 -6.77 2.27 -8.42
CA GLU A 488 -6.99 2.10 -6.98
C GLU A 488 -8.47 1.98 -6.64
N PHE A 489 -9.33 2.76 -7.31
CA PHE A 489 -10.77 2.63 -7.15
C PHE A 489 -11.29 1.26 -7.61
N GLY A 490 -10.68 0.64 -8.62
CA GLY A 490 -10.97 -0.74 -9.03
C GLY A 490 -10.73 -1.76 -7.91
N HIS A 491 -9.58 -1.66 -7.22
CA HIS A 491 -9.32 -2.45 -6.01
C HIS A 491 -10.33 -2.13 -4.89
N GLY A 492 -10.64 -0.84 -4.71
CA GLY A 492 -11.66 -0.37 -3.77
C GLY A 492 -13.02 -1.01 -4.03
N LEU A 493 -13.48 -1.04 -5.28
CA LEU A 493 -14.75 -1.64 -5.68
C LEU A 493 -14.82 -3.12 -5.34
N GLN A 494 -13.77 -3.90 -5.60
CA GLN A 494 -13.75 -5.32 -5.24
C GLN A 494 -13.94 -5.54 -3.73
N HIS A 495 -13.31 -4.71 -2.90
CA HIS A 495 -13.47 -4.76 -1.45
C HIS A 495 -14.83 -4.27 -0.97
N MET A 496 -15.31 -3.16 -1.52
CA MET A 496 -16.52 -2.48 -1.10
C MET A 496 -17.80 -3.18 -1.56
N LEU A 497 -17.81 -3.78 -2.75
CA LEU A 497 -18.98 -4.42 -3.36
C LEU A 497 -19.01 -5.95 -3.18
N THR A 498 -18.21 -6.48 -2.26
CA THR A 498 -18.19 -7.91 -1.97
C THR A 498 -19.52 -8.41 -1.41
N ASP A 499 -20.07 -9.45 -2.02
CA ASP A 499 -21.24 -10.19 -1.50
C ASP A 499 -20.86 -11.36 -0.57
N VAL A 500 -19.57 -11.56 -0.28
CA VAL A 500 -19.11 -12.50 0.76
C VAL A 500 -19.23 -11.87 2.15
N ASP A 501 -19.94 -12.55 3.05
CA ASP A 501 -20.24 -12.10 4.42
C ASP A 501 -19.31 -12.65 5.51
N TYR A 502 -18.29 -13.41 5.11
CA TYR A 502 -17.31 -13.99 6.03
C TYR A 502 -16.00 -13.21 5.96
N GLY A 503 -15.54 -12.66 7.09
CA GLY A 503 -14.40 -11.75 7.11
C GLY A 503 -13.08 -12.38 6.65
N PHE A 504 -12.97 -13.72 6.65
CA PHE A 504 -11.81 -14.45 6.13
C PHE A 504 -11.74 -14.58 4.60
N ALA A 505 -12.81 -14.29 3.87
CA ALA A 505 -12.85 -14.36 2.41
C ALA A 505 -13.59 -13.18 1.75
N SER A 506 -13.92 -12.15 2.53
CA SER A 506 -14.57 -10.93 2.05
C SER A 506 -13.58 -10.05 1.27
N GLY A 507 -14.07 -9.45 0.18
CA GLY A 507 -13.35 -8.43 -0.57
C GLY A 507 -12.17 -9.00 -1.36
N ILE A 508 -10.96 -8.78 -0.84
CA ILE A 508 -9.70 -9.15 -1.50
C ILE A 508 -8.92 -10.24 -0.75
N ARG A 509 -9.56 -10.92 0.22
CA ARG A 509 -8.95 -11.92 1.11
C ARG A 509 -8.95 -13.35 0.58
#